data_AF-A0A3D1F6K8-F1
#
_entry.id   AF-A0A3D1F6K8-F1
#
_cell.length_a   1.000
_cell.length_b   1.000
_cell.length_c   1.000
_cell.angle_alpha   90.00
_cell.angle_beta   90.00
_cell.angle_gamma   90.00
#
_symmetry.space_group_name_H-M   'P 1'
#
loop_
_entity.id
_entity.type
_entity.pdbx_description
1 polymer ?
#
loop_
_entity_poly.entity_id
_entity_poly.type
_entity_poly.pdbx_seq_one_letter_code
_entity_poly.pdbx_strand_id
1 'polypeptide(L)'
;MDRTQATSALKQTGKLLQESGHRDTVIVILGGSVAAMSVANMPATRVTHDCDVLVSEPNDQWQVVQAASQQIAKQNGLPENWLNHDSRMYAHLLPIGWR
;
A
#
# COMPACT_ATOMS: atom_id res chain seq x y z
N MET A 1 -5.40 1.93 -11.81
CA MET A 1 -5.96 2.11 -10.46
C MET A 1 -6.16 3.60 -10.19
N ASP A 2 -7.40 4.05 -10.00
CA ASP A 2 -7.69 5.41 -9.52
C ASP A 2 -7.64 5.49 -7.97
N ARG A 3 -7.88 6.69 -7.42
CA ARG A 3 -7.91 6.93 -5.96
C ARG A 3 -8.89 6.02 -5.21
N THR A 4 -10.09 5.82 -5.76
CA THR A 4 -11.15 5.02 -5.13
C THR A 4 -10.75 3.56 -5.11
N GLN A 5 -10.26 3.05 -6.23
CA GLN A 5 -9.75 1.68 -6.35
C GLN A 5 -8.57 1.44 -5.39
N ALA A 6 -7.61 2.36 -5.31
CA ALA A 6 -6.46 2.26 -4.39
C ALA A 6 -6.89 2.23 -2.92
N THR A 7 -7.76 3.15 -2.52
CA THR A 7 -8.25 3.23 -1.14
C THR A 7 -9.07 1.99 -0.78
N SER A 8 -9.90 1.50 -1.72
CA SER A 8 -10.70 0.29 -1.53
C SER A 8 -9.80 -0.95 -1.38
N ALA A 9 -8.80 -1.11 -2.25
CA ALA A 9 -7.86 -2.23 -2.20
C ALA A 9 -7.04 -2.24 -0.90
N LEU A 10 -6.58 -1.08 -0.41
CA LEU A 10 -5.90 -0.95 0.88
C LEU A 10 -6.82 -1.37 2.05
N LYS A 11 -8.06 -0.90 2.07
CA LYS A 11 -9.05 -1.27 3.10
C LYS A 11 -9.36 -2.77 3.08
N GLN A 12 -9.53 -3.34 1.89
CA GLN A 12 -9.77 -4.79 1.73
C GLN A 12 -8.56 -5.61 2.17
N THR A 13 -7.34 -5.15 1.89
CA THR A 13 -6.10 -5.80 2.36
C THR A 13 -6.06 -5.81 3.90
N GLY A 14 -6.31 -4.66 4.54
CA GLY A 14 -6.38 -4.58 6.00
C GLY A 14 -7.48 -5.46 6.60
N LYS A 15 -8.65 -5.50 5.97
CA LYS A 15 -9.76 -6.38 6.39
C LYS A 15 -9.39 -7.86 6.29
N LEU A 16 -8.77 -8.28 5.18
CA LEU A 16 -8.33 -9.66 4.99
C LEU A 16 -7.29 -10.08 6.03
N LEU A 17 -6.37 -9.18 6.40
CA LEU A 17 -5.42 -9.42 7.50
C LEU A 17 -6.14 -9.66 8.82
N GLN A 18 -7.12 -8.82 9.17
CA GLN A 18 -7.91 -9.00 10.39
C GLN A 18 -8.70 -10.31 10.39
N GLU A 19 -9.33 -10.66 9.27
CA GLU A 19 -10.12 -11.89 9.12
C GLU A 19 -9.27 -13.17 9.15
N SER A 20 -8.01 -13.09 8.72
CA SER A 20 -7.04 -14.20 8.82
C SER A 20 -6.44 -14.38 10.22
N GLY A 21 -6.85 -13.55 11.19
CA GLY A 21 -6.41 -13.64 12.58
C GLY A 21 -5.08 -12.95 12.85
N HIS A 22 -4.55 -12.16 11.90
CA HIS A 22 -3.39 -11.30 12.14
C HIS A 22 -3.78 -10.18 13.12
N ARG A 23 -3.12 -10.14 14.29
CA ARG A 23 -3.46 -9.21 15.38
C ARG A 23 -2.47 -8.06 15.54
N ASP A 24 -1.32 -8.14 14.90
CA ASP A 24 -0.31 -7.09 14.96
C ASP A 24 -0.72 -5.93 14.06
N THR A 25 -0.38 -4.71 14.47
CA THR A 25 -0.59 -3.52 13.65
C THR A 25 0.64 -3.32 12.79
N VAL A 26 0.46 -3.34 11.47
CA VAL A 26 1.49 -2.96 10.51
C VAL A 26 1.19 -1.55 10.00
N ILE A 27 2.07 -0.60 10.32
CA ILE A 27 2.04 0.76 9.82
C ILE A 27 2.82 0.78 8.51
N VAL A 28 2.25 1.34 7.44
CA VAL A 28 2.94 1.53 6.17
C VAL A 28 2.97 2.99 5.77
N ILE A 29 4.11 3.46 5.26
CA ILE A 29 4.23 4.79 4.66
C ILE A 29 4.19 4.64 3.14
N LEU A 30 3.20 5.26 2.52
CA LEU A 30 2.99 5.22 1.08
C LEU A 30 3.68 6.41 0.40
N GLY A 31 4.30 6.14 -0.74
CA GLY A 31 4.89 7.13 -1.63
C GLY A 31 4.16 7.26 -2.97
N GLY A 32 4.71 8.08 -3.85
CA GLY A 32 4.33 8.12 -5.26
C GLY A 32 2.91 8.62 -5.55
N SER A 33 2.35 8.12 -6.65
CA SER A 33 1.07 8.62 -7.18
C SER A 33 -0.11 8.33 -6.25
N VAL A 34 -0.14 7.19 -5.54
CA VAL A 34 -1.23 6.88 -4.59
C VAL A 34 -1.25 7.85 -3.43
N ALA A 35 -0.08 8.13 -2.83
CA ALA A 35 0.02 9.13 -1.77
C ALA A 35 -0.49 10.49 -2.26
N ALA A 36 -0.03 10.95 -3.43
CA ALA A 36 -0.43 12.24 -4.00
C ALA A 36 -1.93 12.29 -4.36
N MET A 37 -2.50 11.24 -4.95
CA MET A 37 -3.94 11.15 -5.22
C MET A 37 -4.78 11.18 -3.94
N SER A 38 -4.24 10.67 -2.83
CA SER A 38 -4.96 10.60 -1.55
C SER A 38 -5.04 11.95 -0.83
N VAL A 39 -4.08 12.86 -1.05
CA VAL A 39 -3.97 14.11 -0.28
C VAL A 39 -4.04 15.40 -1.15
N ALA A 40 -3.71 15.34 -2.43
CA ALA A 40 -3.38 16.54 -3.22
C ALA A 40 -4.47 17.02 -4.21
N ASN A 41 -5.75 16.71 -4.00
CA ASN A 41 -6.85 17.11 -4.91
C ASN A 41 -6.53 16.88 -6.41
N MET A 42 -5.82 15.79 -6.72
CA MET A 42 -5.52 15.45 -8.11
C MET A 42 -6.81 15.21 -8.90
N PRO A 43 -6.81 15.44 -10.23
CA PRO A 43 -7.95 15.15 -11.08
C PRO A 43 -8.44 13.72 -10.87
N ALA A 44 -9.76 13.51 -10.83
CA ALA A 44 -10.36 12.19 -10.66
C ALA A 44 -9.98 11.20 -11.79
N THR A 45 -9.53 11.72 -12.94
CA THR A 45 -9.03 10.95 -14.08
C THR A 45 -7.60 10.43 -13.90
N ARG A 46 -6.88 10.86 -12.84
CA ARG A 46 -5.53 10.36 -12.57
C ARG A 46 -5.61 8.88 -12.16
N VAL A 47 -4.79 8.09 -12.82
CA VAL A 47 -4.61 6.66 -12.54
C VAL A 47 -3.13 6.34 -12.34
N THR A 48 -2.87 5.26 -11.62
CA THR A 48 -1.55 4.65 -11.44
C THR A 48 -1.65 3.14 -11.59
N HIS A 49 -0.53 2.46 -11.78
CA HIS A 49 -0.49 0.99 -11.84
C HIS A 49 -0.21 0.36 -10.46
N ASP A 50 0.40 1.12 -9.56
CA ASP A 50 0.94 0.65 -8.31
C ASP A 50 0.91 1.72 -7.20
N CYS A 51 1.31 1.28 -6.01
CA CYS A 51 1.37 1.96 -4.74
C CYS A 51 2.70 1.60 -4.08
N ASP A 52 3.62 2.56 -4.06
CA ASP A 52 4.93 2.40 -3.44
C ASP A 52 4.81 2.41 -1.91
N VAL A 53 5.27 1.36 -1.26
CA VAL A 53 5.53 1.36 0.18
C VAL A 53 6.99 1.73 0.39
N LEU A 54 7.23 2.81 1.13
CA LEU A 54 8.57 3.26 1.47
C LEU A 54 9.04 2.65 2.80
N VAL A 55 8.10 2.40 3.70
CA VAL A 55 8.35 1.92 5.06
C VAL A 55 7.22 0.99 5.48
N SER A 56 7.55 -0.07 6.22
CA SER A 56 6.60 -0.89 6.97
C SER A 56 7.12 -1.16 8.38
N GLU A 57 6.31 -0.93 9.40
CA GLU A 57 6.61 -1.24 10.80
C GLU A 57 5.52 -2.10 11.45
N PRO A 58 5.86 -3.24 12.08
CA PRO A 58 7.18 -3.85 12.10
C PRO A 58 7.53 -4.48 10.73
N ASN A 59 8.80 -4.37 10.34
CA ASN A 59 9.23 -4.72 8.99
C ASN A 59 9.18 -6.23 8.67
N ASP A 60 9.26 -7.08 9.68
CA ASP A 60 9.15 -8.53 9.55
C ASP A 60 7.74 -9.01 9.19
N GLN A 61 6.74 -8.13 9.27
CA GLN A 61 5.35 -8.44 8.87
C GLN A 61 5.05 -8.08 7.42
N TRP A 62 6.00 -7.48 6.69
CA TRP A 62 5.78 -7.06 5.31
C TRP A 62 5.31 -8.20 4.40
N GLN A 63 5.90 -9.40 4.53
CA GLN A 63 5.53 -10.54 3.69
C GLN A 63 4.05 -10.92 3.87
N VAL A 64 3.50 -10.77 5.07
CA VAL A 64 2.08 -11.05 5.36
C VAL A 64 1.19 -10.01 4.70
N VAL A 65 1.56 -8.73 4.78
CA VAL A 65 0.85 -7.63 4.09
C VAL A 65 0.89 -7.83 2.58
N GLN A 66 2.05 -8.17 2.02
CA GLN A 66 2.24 -8.41 0.59
C GLN A 66 1.41 -9.59 0.08
N ALA A 67 1.37 -10.70 0.82
CA ALA A 67 0.56 -11.85 0.45
C ALA A 67 -0.95 -11.50 0.45
N ALA A 68 -1.42 -10.78 1.47
CA ALA A 68 -2.79 -10.31 1.53
C ALA A 68 -3.12 -9.35 0.37
N SER A 69 -2.22 -8.41 0.04
CA SER A 69 -2.44 -7.46 -1.06
C SER A 69 -2.46 -8.14 -2.42
N GLN A 70 -1.67 -9.20 -2.63
CA GLN A 70 -1.69 -10.02 -3.85
C GLN A 70 -3.01 -10.77 -4.00
N GLN A 71 -3.57 -11.30 -2.90
CA GLN A 71 -4.88 -11.94 -2.93
C GLN A 71 -5.98 -10.93 -3.32
N ILE A 72 -5.97 -9.74 -2.73
CA ILE A 72 -6.89 -8.66 -3.11
C ILE A 72 -6.67 -8.21 -4.56
N ALA A 73 -5.42 -8.19 -5.03
CA ALA A 73 -5.11 -7.85 -6.42
C ALA A 73 -5.82 -8.79 -7.40
N LYS A 74 -5.70 -10.10 -7.16
CA LYS A 74 -6.36 -11.13 -7.98
C LYS A 74 -7.88 -10.99 -7.98
N GLN A 75 -8.49 -10.68 -6.84
CA GLN A 75 -9.93 -10.49 -6.72
C GLN A 75 -10.44 -9.26 -7.50
N ASN A 76 -9.65 -8.20 -7.54
CA ASN A 76 -10.03 -6.91 -8.14
C ASN A 76 -9.50 -6.71 -9.57
N GLY A 77 -8.73 -7.66 -10.11
CA GLY A 77 -8.06 -7.49 -11.41
C GLY A 77 -6.97 -6.42 -11.40
N LEU A 78 -6.30 -6.21 -10.27
CA LEU A 78 -5.14 -5.31 -10.16
C LEU A 78 -3.84 -6.05 -10.46
N PRO A 79 -2.75 -5.34 -10.84
CA PRO A 79 -1.42 -5.94 -10.93
C PRO A 79 -1.03 -6.62 -9.61
N GLU A 80 -0.37 -7.77 -9.68
CA GLU A 80 0.04 -8.53 -8.49
C GLU A 80 0.96 -7.72 -7.56
N ASN A 81 1.81 -6.88 -8.15
CA ASN A 81 2.74 -5.99 -7.46
C ASN A 81 2.18 -4.56 -7.26
N TRP A 82 0.86 -4.39 -7.28
CA TRP A 82 0.25 -3.06 -7.09
C TRP A 82 0.59 -2.43 -5.75
N LEU A 83 0.90 -3.23 -4.72
CA LEU A 83 1.45 -2.77 -3.43
C LEU A 83 2.82 -3.40 -3.27
N ASN A 84 3.89 -2.61 -3.42
CA ASN A 84 5.26 -3.11 -3.48
C ASN A 84 6.19 -2.35 -2.54
N HIS A 85 7.35 -2.94 -2.26
CA HIS A 85 8.38 -2.40 -1.37
C HIS A 85 9.65 -1.99 -2.13
N ASP A 86 9.58 -1.93 -3.47
CA ASP A 86 10.76 -1.72 -4.32
C ASP A 86 11.33 -0.31 -4.11
N SER A 87 10.45 0.64 -3.81
CA SER A 87 10.79 2.03 -3.50
C SER A 87 11.38 2.24 -2.10
N ARG A 88 11.51 1.21 -1.26
CA ARG A 88 12.12 1.32 0.08
C ARG A 88 13.57 1.81 0.06
N MET A 89 14.28 1.61 -1.06
CA MET A 89 15.63 2.18 -1.22
C MET A 89 15.66 3.70 -1.04
N TYR A 90 14.54 4.39 -1.25
CA TYR A 90 14.38 5.84 -1.07
C TYR A 90 13.94 6.24 0.35
N ALA A 91 13.74 5.31 1.28
CA ALA A 91 13.31 5.62 2.65
C ALA A 91 14.27 6.56 3.38
N HIS A 92 15.56 6.55 3.04
CA HIS A 92 16.57 7.46 3.59
C HIS A 92 16.35 8.94 3.22
N LEU A 93 15.47 9.22 2.24
CA LEU A 93 15.09 10.58 1.85
C LEU A 93 13.89 11.11 2.65
N LEU A 94 13.27 10.28 3.49
CA LEU A 94 12.14 10.70 4.32
C LEU A 94 12.59 11.55 5.52
N PRO A 95 11.72 12.44 6.03
CA PRO A 95 12.02 13.21 7.25
C PRO A 95 12.36 12.32 8.43
N ILE A 96 13.20 12.82 9.34
CA ILE A 96 13.56 12.11 10.58
C ILE A 96 12.28 11.73 11.34
N GLY A 97 12.19 10.47 11.75
CA GLY A 97 11.04 9.91 12.48
C GLY A 97 10.01 9.21 11.60
N TRP A 98 10.14 9.30 10.27
CA TRP A 98 9.34 8.52 9.33
C TRP A 98 10.07 7.21 9.06
N ARG A 99 9.83 6.24 9.92
CA ARG A 99 10.48 4.92 9.89
C ARG A 99 9.53 3.88 10.41
#